data_AF-A0A957CPW8-F1
#
_entry.id   AF-A0A957CPW8-F1
#
_cell.length_a   1.000
_cell.length_b   1.000
_cell.length_c   1.000
_cell.angle_alpha   90.00
_cell.angle_beta   90.00
_cell.angle_gamma   90.00
#
_symmetry.space_group_name_H-M   'P 1'
#
loop_
_entity.id
_entity.type
_entity.pdbx_description
1 polymer ?
#
loop_
_entity_poly.entity_id
_entity_poly.type
_entity_poly.pdbx_seq_one_letter_code
_entity_poly.pdbx_strand_id
1 'polypeptide(L)'
;ALGSLLGTVVVSRLGRTIQGRSLTWASVLLPVMVMLVAAANRMVLALIFVMAVGVALIVLQSLAVTLVQVHITDRVRGRVMSLYSMVHAGADTMSNVVVGGTAVYLGLPVALVLAGGVALLFAVGLFWLMPAIRRLA
;
A
#
# COMPACT_ATOMS: atom_id res chain seq x y z
N ALA A 1 6.50 -0.37 -13.90
CA ALA A 1 6.00 -0.02 -15.25
C ALA A 1 4.91 -0.99 -15.74
N LEU A 2 5.17 -2.28 -15.96
CA LEU A 2 4.13 -3.21 -16.45
C LEU A 2 3.03 -3.49 -15.42
N GLY A 3 3.38 -3.69 -14.15
CA GLY A 3 2.39 -3.85 -13.07
C GLY A 3 1.54 -2.60 -12.83
N SER A 4 2.07 -1.40 -13.12
CA SER A 4 1.31 -0.14 -13.02
C SER A 4 0.38 0.05 -14.19
N LEU A 5 0.74 -0.40 -15.39
CA LEU A 5 -0.17 -0.40 -16.54
C LEU A 5 -1.30 -1.41 -16.37
N LEU A 6 -1.02 -2.61 -15.86
CA LEU A 6 -2.09 -3.59 -15.56
C LEU A 6 -2.99 -3.13 -14.41
N GLY A 7 -2.41 -2.61 -13.33
CA GLY A 7 -3.15 -2.05 -12.20
C GLY A 7 -4.01 -0.86 -12.61
N THR A 8 -3.48 0.07 -13.42
CA THR A 8 -4.24 1.23 -13.89
C THR A 8 -5.28 0.87 -14.94
N VAL A 9 -5.08 -0.13 -15.81
CA VAL A 9 -6.13 -0.57 -16.75
C VAL A 9 -7.30 -1.24 -16.03
N VAL A 10 -7.01 -2.05 -15.01
CA VAL A 10 -8.07 -2.66 -14.17
C VAL A 10 -8.80 -1.58 -13.35
N VAL A 11 -8.08 -0.62 -12.77
CA VAL A 11 -8.65 0.46 -11.94
C VAL A 11 -9.35 1.55 -12.78
N SER A 12 -8.86 1.87 -13.99
CA SER A 12 -9.43 2.90 -14.86
C SER A 12 -10.74 2.50 -15.53
N ARG A 13 -11.06 1.20 -15.57
CA ARG A 13 -12.38 0.71 -16.00
C ARG A 13 -13.44 0.74 -14.91
N LEU A 14 -13.06 1.07 -13.67
CA LEU A 14 -13.94 1.03 -12.51
C LEU A 14 -14.24 2.48 -12.07
N GLY A 15 -15.53 2.85 -12.06
CA GLY A 15 -16.00 4.21 -11.77
C GLY A 15 -15.57 4.75 -10.39
N ARG A 16 -15.73 6.06 -10.16
CA ARG A 16 -15.29 6.79 -8.94
C ARG A 16 -15.69 6.13 -7.62
N THR A 17 -16.84 5.46 -7.54
CA THR A 17 -17.33 4.71 -6.37
C THR A 17 -16.59 3.39 -6.13
N ILE A 18 -15.95 2.82 -7.15
CA ILE A 18 -15.18 1.59 -7.01
C ILE A 18 -13.70 1.90 -6.68
N GLN A 19 -13.23 3.13 -6.95
CA GLN A 19 -11.86 3.56 -6.58
C GLN A 19 -11.65 3.59 -5.06
N GLY A 20 -12.62 4.08 -4.27
CA GLY A 20 -12.52 4.03 -2.80
C GLY A 20 -12.67 2.62 -2.24
N ARG A 21 -13.51 1.78 -2.85
CA ARG A 21 -13.64 0.36 -2.47
C ARG A 21 -12.38 -0.43 -2.80
N SER A 22 -11.79 -0.19 -3.98
CA SER A 22 -10.52 -0.79 -4.41
C SER A 22 -9.35 -0.34 -3.53
N LEU A 23 -9.32 0.91 -3.09
CA LEU A 23 -8.33 1.40 -2.13
C LEU A 23 -8.45 0.66 -0.79
N THR A 24 -9.66 0.48 -0.29
CA THR A 24 -9.92 -0.22 0.98
C THR A 24 -9.49 -1.69 0.88
N TRP A 25 -9.87 -2.37 -0.21
CA TRP A 25 -9.44 -3.75 -0.45
C TRP A 25 -7.93 -3.86 -0.62
N ALA A 26 -7.29 -2.98 -1.38
CA ALA A 26 -5.83 -3.01 -1.57
C ALA A 26 -5.07 -2.74 -0.26
N SER A 27 -5.57 -1.83 0.58
CA SER A 27 -4.97 -1.49 1.88
C SER A 27 -5.00 -2.64 2.88
N VAL A 28 -6.01 -3.53 2.78
CA VAL A 28 -6.11 -4.74 3.61
C VAL A 28 -5.40 -5.93 2.97
N LEU A 29 -5.52 -6.08 1.64
CA LEU A 29 -4.94 -7.21 0.92
C LEU A 29 -3.41 -7.20 0.99
N LEU A 30 -2.79 -6.02 0.88
CA LEU A 30 -1.33 -5.87 0.90
C LEU A 30 -0.69 -6.42 2.19
N PRO A 31 -1.07 -5.99 3.40
CA PRO A 31 -0.48 -6.52 4.63
C PRO A 31 -0.77 -8.02 4.81
N VAL A 32 -1.95 -8.50 4.41
CA VAL A 32 -2.27 -9.94 4.45
C VAL A 32 -1.33 -10.73 3.54
N MET A 33 -1.08 -10.27 2.31
CA MET A 33 -0.15 -10.92 1.40
C MET A 33 1.28 -10.91 1.93
N VAL A 34 1.73 -9.82 2.58
CA VAL A 34 3.06 -9.77 3.23
C VAL A 34 3.18 -10.79 4.35
N MET A 35 2.13 -10.97 5.17
CA MET A 35 2.12 -12.00 6.21
C MET A 35 2.13 -13.42 5.62
N LEU A 36 1.47 -13.64 4.48
CA LEU A 36 1.53 -14.92 3.76
C LEU A 36 2.92 -15.21 3.17
N VAL A 37 3.66 -14.18 2.73
CA VAL A 37 5.08 -14.34 2.34
C VAL A 37 5.89 -14.87 3.52
N ALA A 38 5.67 -14.34 4.73
CA ALA A 38 6.37 -14.78 5.93
C ALA A 38 6.06 -16.23 6.32
N ALA A 39 4.85 -16.71 6.01
CA ALA A 39 4.41 -18.09 6.28
C ALA A 39 4.79 -19.09 5.15
N ALA A 40 5.37 -18.61 4.04
CA ALA A 40 5.63 -19.44 2.88
C ALA A 40 6.87 -20.33 3.07
N ASN A 41 6.64 -21.63 3.29
CA ASN A 41 7.72 -22.63 3.39
C ASN A 41 8.25 -23.13 2.02
N ARG A 42 7.62 -22.72 0.90
CA ARG A 42 8.00 -23.15 -0.45
C ARG A 42 8.35 -21.92 -1.30
N MET A 43 9.48 -21.97 -2.00
CA MET A 43 9.96 -20.86 -2.82
C MET A 43 8.95 -20.43 -3.89
N VAL A 44 8.24 -21.38 -4.50
CA VAL A 44 7.20 -21.10 -5.51
C VAL A 44 6.03 -20.31 -4.91
N LEU A 45 5.57 -20.67 -3.70
CA LEU A 45 4.50 -19.95 -3.00
C LEU A 45 4.93 -18.53 -2.60
N ALA A 46 6.16 -18.39 -2.09
CA ALA A 46 6.73 -17.10 -1.75
C ALA A 46 6.78 -16.17 -2.97
N LEU A 47 7.18 -16.68 -4.14
CA LEU A 47 7.24 -15.91 -5.37
C LEU A 47 5.87 -15.42 -5.82
N ILE A 48 4.84 -16.28 -5.73
CA ILE A 48 3.46 -15.92 -6.06
C ILE A 48 2.96 -14.81 -5.12
N PHE A 49 3.19 -14.95 -3.81
CA PHE A 49 2.74 -13.94 -2.84
C PHE A 49 3.50 -12.62 -3.01
N VAL A 50 4.82 -12.64 -3.24
CA VAL A 50 5.61 -11.43 -3.54
C VAL A 50 5.11 -10.73 -4.81
N MET A 51 4.74 -11.50 -5.84
CA MET A 51 4.14 -10.93 -7.05
C MET A 51 2.80 -10.26 -6.75
N ALA A 52 1.95 -10.89 -5.94
CA ALA A 52 0.69 -10.30 -5.49
C ALA A 52 0.90 -9.02 -4.65
N VAL A 53 1.89 -9.01 -3.75
CA VAL A 53 2.29 -7.81 -3.00
C VAL A 53 2.70 -6.69 -3.95
N GLY A 54 3.51 -6.98 -4.98
CA GLY A 54 3.92 -5.99 -5.98
C GLY A 54 2.75 -5.36 -6.73
N VAL A 55 1.76 -6.16 -7.13
CA VAL A 55 0.53 -5.65 -7.77
C VAL A 55 -0.26 -4.75 -6.82
N ALA A 56 -0.48 -5.20 -5.59
CA ALA A 56 -1.23 -4.43 -4.59
C ALA A 56 -0.54 -3.10 -4.25
N LEU A 57 0.79 -3.11 -4.09
CA LEU A 57 1.60 -1.91 -3.85
C LEU A 57 1.39 -0.88 -4.94
N ILE A 58 1.50 -1.29 -6.21
CA ILE A 58 1.38 -0.39 -7.34
C ILE A 58 -0.03 0.22 -7.45
N VAL A 59 -1.07 -0.57 -7.20
CA VAL A 59 -2.46 -0.08 -7.16
C VAL A 59 -2.62 0.97 -6.07
N LEU A 60 -2.12 0.68 -4.86
CA LEU A 60 -2.20 1.59 -3.72
C LEU A 60 -1.47 2.92 -4.00
N GLN A 61 -0.24 2.84 -4.53
CA GLN A 61 0.58 3.99 -4.89
C GLN A 61 -0.10 4.87 -5.96
N SER A 62 -0.65 4.24 -7.00
CA SER A 62 -1.34 4.95 -8.09
C SER A 62 -2.60 5.67 -7.59
N LEU A 63 -3.38 5.00 -6.73
CA LEU A 63 -4.57 5.58 -6.11
C LEU A 63 -4.20 6.73 -5.16
N ALA A 64 -3.16 6.57 -4.34
CA ALA A 64 -2.69 7.62 -3.43
C ALA A 64 -2.28 8.88 -4.19
N VAL A 65 -1.46 8.74 -5.24
CA VAL A 65 -1.06 9.84 -6.11
C VAL A 65 -2.27 10.51 -6.77
N THR A 66 -3.20 9.72 -7.32
CA THR A 66 -4.40 10.25 -7.99
C THR A 66 -5.31 10.99 -7.01
N LEU A 67 -5.53 10.44 -5.81
CA LEU A 67 -6.34 11.06 -4.77
C LEU A 67 -5.75 12.38 -4.33
N VAL A 68 -4.44 12.43 -4.11
CA VAL A 68 -3.75 13.67 -3.80
C VAL A 68 -3.98 14.65 -4.95
N GLN A 69 -3.65 14.29 -6.20
CA GLN A 69 -3.77 15.16 -7.37
C GLN A 69 -5.18 15.73 -7.63
N VAL A 70 -6.23 14.94 -7.45
CA VAL A 70 -7.62 15.38 -7.70
C VAL A 70 -8.13 16.38 -6.65
N HIS A 71 -7.56 16.39 -5.44
CA HIS A 71 -7.99 17.28 -4.36
C HIS A 71 -7.17 18.57 -4.24
N ILE A 72 -6.11 18.74 -5.04
CA ILE A 72 -5.27 19.95 -5.04
C ILE A 72 -5.53 20.80 -6.28
N THR A 73 -5.58 22.12 -6.09
CA THR A 73 -5.64 23.09 -7.17
C THR A 73 -4.30 23.20 -7.92
N ASP A 74 -4.34 23.34 -9.25
CA ASP A 74 -3.15 23.33 -10.12
C ASP A 74 -2.03 24.30 -9.69
N ARG A 75 -2.40 25.46 -9.14
CA ARG A 75 -1.45 26.51 -8.73
C ARG A 75 -0.47 26.07 -7.63
N VAL A 76 -0.85 25.11 -6.79
CA VAL A 76 -0.02 24.61 -5.67
C VAL A 76 0.38 23.14 -5.84
N ARG A 77 -0.02 22.51 -6.95
CA ARG A 77 0.20 21.07 -7.21
C ARG A 77 1.66 20.67 -7.09
N GLY A 78 2.59 21.46 -7.65
CA GLY A 78 4.03 21.18 -7.58
C GLY A 78 4.59 21.19 -6.15
N ARG A 79 4.14 22.13 -5.30
CA ARG A 79 4.58 22.24 -3.90
C ARG A 79 4.06 21.08 -3.06
N VAL A 80 2.78 20.75 -3.23
CA VAL A 80 2.15 19.66 -2.48
C VAL A 80 2.71 18.30 -2.90
N MET A 81 2.95 18.08 -4.20
CA MET A 81 3.57 16.84 -4.67
C MET A 81 5.03 16.70 -4.22
N SER A 82 5.78 17.81 -4.08
CA SER A 82 7.12 17.79 -3.50
C SER A 82 7.11 17.43 -2.01
N LEU A 83 6.19 18.00 -1.23
CA LEU A 83 5.98 17.60 0.17
C LEU A 83 5.56 16.13 0.27
N TYR A 84 4.63 15.69 -0.56
CA TYR A 84 4.21 14.30 -0.65
C TYR A 84 5.40 13.37 -0.93
N SER A 85 6.25 13.68 -1.92
CA SER A 85 7.41 12.85 -2.24
C SER A 85 8.44 12.82 -1.11
N MET A 86 8.67 13.95 -0.42
CA MET A 86 9.59 14.00 0.72
C MET A 86 9.09 13.15 1.89
N VAL A 87 7.80 13.28 2.23
CA VAL A 87 7.19 12.49 3.31
C VAL A 87 7.17 11.00 2.95
N HIS A 88 6.85 10.67 1.70
CA HIS A 88 6.83 9.28 1.23
C HIS A 88 8.23 8.65 1.26
N ALA A 89 9.24 9.32 0.72
CA ALA A 89 10.62 8.83 0.76
C ALA A 89 11.16 8.70 2.19
N GLY A 90 10.81 9.63 3.08
CA GLY A 90 11.12 9.56 4.50
C GLY A 90 10.46 8.37 5.18
N ALA A 91 9.18 8.13 4.91
CA ALA A 91 8.43 6.99 5.44
C ALA A 91 8.99 5.65 4.94
N ASP A 92 9.32 5.54 3.64
CA ASP A 92 9.93 4.34 3.07
C ASP A 92 11.27 4.04 3.73
N THR A 93 12.15 5.05 3.84
CA THR A 93 13.46 4.90 4.49
C THR A 93 13.31 4.49 5.95
N MET A 94 12.40 5.14 6.69
CA MET A 94 12.12 4.81 8.09
C MET A 94 11.61 3.37 8.22
N SER A 95 10.68 2.96 7.34
CA SER A 95 10.12 1.61 7.35
C SER A 95 11.19 0.55 7.11
N ASN A 96 12.11 0.79 6.16
CA ASN A 96 13.22 -0.11 5.86
C ASN A 96 14.17 -0.28 7.05
N VAL A 97 14.45 0.80 7.78
CA VAL A 97 15.30 0.74 8.98
C VAL A 97 14.61 -0.05 10.10
N VAL A 98 13.33 0.20 10.35
CA VAL A 98 12.59 -0.51 11.41
C VAL A 98 12.40 -1.99 11.08
N VAL A 99 11.94 -2.31 9.87
CA VAL A 99 11.70 -3.70 9.44
C VAL A 99 13.02 -4.45 9.24
N GLY A 100 14.02 -3.82 8.64
CA GLY A 100 15.36 -4.41 8.48
C GLY A 100 16.05 -4.63 9.82
N GLY A 101 16.01 -3.65 10.73
CA GLY A 101 16.56 -3.76 12.07
C GLY A 101 15.89 -4.87 12.89
N THR A 102 14.57 -4.95 12.86
CA THR A 102 13.83 -6.04 13.53
C THR A 102 14.15 -7.40 12.92
N ALA A 103 14.34 -7.49 11.59
CA ALA A 103 14.72 -8.74 10.92
C ALA A 103 16.10 -9.27 11.36
N VAL A 104 17.05 -8.40 11.71
CA VAL A 104 18.38 -8.82 12.20
C VAL A 104 18.28 -9.53 13.55
N TYR A 105 17.44 -9.03 14.47
CA TYR A 105 17.34 -9.58 15.82
C TYR A 105 16.31 -10.71 15.97
N LEU A 106 15.19 -10.63 15.24
CA LEU A 106 14.04 -11.54 15.39
C LEU A 106 13.88 -12.50 14.20
N GLY A 107 14.65 -12.32 13.14
CA GLY A 107 14.52 -13.04 11.89
C GLY A 107 13.49 -12.42 10.94
N LEU A 108 13.67 -12.68 9.64
CA LEU A 108 12.84 -12.12 8.57
C LEU A 108 11.34 -12.48 8.69
N PRO A 109 10.93 -13.73 8.99
CA PRO A 109 9.50 -14.07 9.07
C PRO A 109 8.78 -13.29 10.18
N VAL A 110 9.40 -13.16 11.34
CA VAL A 110 8.79 -12.45 12.49
C VAL A 110 8.69 -10.95 12.19
N ALA A 111 9.73 -10.35 11.61
CA ALA A 111 9.72 -8.94 11.22
C ALA A 111 8.60 -8.63 10.21
N LEU A 112 8.40 -9.49 9.20
CA LEU A 112 7.34 -9.34 8.20
C LEU A 112 5.93 -9.49 8.80
N VAL A 113 5.74 -10.43 9.72
CA VAL A 113 4.46 -10.61 10.42
C VAL A 113 4.13 -9.39 11.29
N LEU A 114 5.11 -8.86 12.03
CA LEU A 114 4.93 -7.66 12.84
C LEU A 114 4.61 -6.43 11.97
N ALA A 115 5.38 -6.22 10.90
CA ALA A 115 5.15 -5.12 9.97
C ALA A 115 3.77 -5.21 9.31
N GLY A 116 3.40 -6.41 8.83
CA GLY A 116 2.08 -6.69 8.26
C GLY A 116 0.95 -6.47 9.27
N GLY A 117 1.14 -6.89 10.52
CA GLY A 117 0.17 -6.70 11.60
C GLY A 117 -0.07 -5.22 11.91
N VAL A 118 1.00 -4.42 12.03
CA VAL A 118 0.90 -2.96 12.25
C VAL A 118 0.20 -2.29 11.06
N ALA A 119 0.56 -2.65 9.82
CA ALA A 119 -0.08 -2.12 8.63
C ALA A 119 -1.57 -2.51 8.53
N LEU A 120 -1.93 -3.74 8.93
CA LEU A 120 -3.32 -4.20 8.97
C LEU A 120 -4.13 -3.45 10.03
N LEU A 121 -3.59 -3.26 11.23
CA LEU A 121 -4.21 -2.46 12.28
C LEU A 121 -4.46 -1.02 11.83
N PHE A 122 -3.49 -0.43 11.13
CA PHE A 122 -3.64 0.91 10.56
C PHE A 122 -4.72 0.96 9.47
N ALA A 123 -4.75 -0.01 8.56
CA ALA A 123 -5.77 -0.10 7.51
C ALA A 123 -7.18 -0.27 8.08
N VAL A 124 -7.35 -1.14 9.09
CA VAL A 124 -8.62 -1.32 9.80
C VAL A 124 -8.99 -0.05 10.57
N GLY A 125 -8.02 0.55 11.27
CA GLY A 125 -8.21 1.82 11.99
C GLY A 125 -8.70 2.95 11.08
N LEU A 126 -8.09 3.11 9.90
CA LEU A 126 -8.54 4.08 8.90
C LEU A 126 -9.98 3.82 8.44
N PHE A 127 -10.38 2.56 8.26
CA PHE A 127 -11.75 2.21 7.89
C PHE A 127 -12.78 2.61 8.95
N TRP A 128 -12.39 2.63 10.23
CA TRP A 128 -13.25 3.06 11.34
C TRP A 128 -13.21 4.57 11.55
N LEU A 129 -12.03 5.19 11.49
CA LEU A 129 -11.82 6.59 11.86
C LEU A 129 -12.13 7.58 10.73
N MET A 130 -12.05 7.14 9.47
CA MET A 130 -12.28 8.00 8.29
C MET A 130 -13.59 7.62 7.57
N PRO A 131 -14.75 8.14 7.99
CA PRO A 131 -16.01 7.97 7.27
C PRO A 131 -15.99 8.60 5.86
N ALA A 132 -15.04 9.48 5.57
CA ALA A 132 -14.79 10.00 4.22
C ALA A 132 -14.38 8.89 3.23
N ILE A 133 -13.64 7.87 3.69
CA ILE A 133 -13.29 6.69 2.88
C ILE A 133 -14.52 5.79 2.71
N ARG A 134 -15.36 5.65 3.75
CA ARG A 134 -16.64 4.92 3.67
C ARG A 134 -17.65 5.52 2.69
N ARG A 135 -17.58 6.82 2.38
CA ARG A 135 -18.42 7.46 1.36
C ARG A 135 -17.91 7.25 -0.08
N LEU A 136 -16.65 6.82 -0.22
CA LEU A 136 -16.02 6.53 -1.52
C LEU A 136 -16.00 5.02 -1.84
N ALA A 137 -16.30 4.17 -0.87
CA ALA A 137 -16.43 2.71 -1.02
C ALA A 137 -17.90 2.30 -1.20
#